data_AF-A0A5C7YYW4-F1
#
_entry.id   AF-A0A5C7YYW4-F1
#
_cell.length_a   1.000
_cell.length_b   1.000
_cell.length_c   1.000
_cell.angle_alpha   90.00
_cell.angle_beta   90.00
_cell.angle_gamma   90.00
#
_symmetry.space_group_name_H-M   'P 1'
#
loop_
_entity.id
_entity.type
_entity.pdbx_description
1 polymer ?
#
loop_
_entity_poly.entity_id
_entity_poly.type
_entity_poly.pdbx_seq_one_letter_code
_entity_poly.pdbx_strand_id
1 'polypeptide(L)' 'MRKIKLIWDFRGEAAAKTAEHHDIHLNEYLEKEKITLEKTGFEVINEMHAIAFIVVDEKDMITFRDVLKPHRGEIYQN' A
#
# COMPACT_ATOMS: atom_id res chain seq x y z
N MET A 1 -11.83 14.66 4.89
CA MET A 1 -11.44 13.72 5.97
C MET A 1 -9.96 13.40 5.81
N ARG A 2 -9.25 13.15 6.91
CA ARG A 2 -7.83 12.79 6.86
C ARG A 2 -7.69 11.38 6.26
N LYS A 3 -6.67 11.19 5.43
CA LYS A 3 -6.34 9.92 4.78
C LYS A 3 -5.00 9.40 5.28
N ILE A 4 -4.84 8.09 5.30
CA ILE A 4 -3.63 7.41 5.72
C ILE A 4 -3.12 6.57 4.56
N LYS A 5 -1.84 6.71 4.21
CA LYS A 5 -1.13 5.85 3.27
C LYS A 5 -0.52 4.70 4.07
N LEU A 6 -1.00 3.48 3.85
CA LEU A 6 -0.44 2.25 4.43
C LEU A 6 0.59 1.68 3.47
N ILE A 7 1.79 1.38 3.97
CA ILE A 7 2.99 1.19 3.15
C ILE A 7 3.68 -0.13 3.49
N TRP A 8 4.10 -0.84 2.44
CA TRP A 8 5.02 -1.97 2.47
C TRP A 8 6.35 -1.56 1.84
N ASP A 9 7.40 -1.49 2.65
CA ASP A 9 8.77 -1.28 2.18
C ASP A 9 9.44 -2.58 1.70
N PHE A 10 9.97 -2.56 0.49
CA PHE A 10 10.81 -3.61 -0.09
C PHE A 10 12.21 -3.07 -0.36
N ARG A 11 13.25 -3.84 -0.01
CA ARG A 11 14.65 -3.43 -0.18
C ARG A 11 15.47 -4.50 -0.91
N GLY A 12 16.48 -4.05 -1.64
CA GLY A 12 17.36 -4.89 -2.45
C GLY A 12 17.12 -4.76 -3.95
N GLU A 13 17.93 -5.43 -4.75
CA GLU A 13 17.90 -5.37 -6.23
C GLU A 13 16.54 -5.76 -6.83
N ALA A 14 15.79 -6.63 -6.15
CA ALA A 14 14.47 -7.06 -6.58
C ALA A 14 13.32 -6.17 -6.06
N ALA A 15 13.60 -5.12 -5.29
CA ALA A 15 12.58 -4.33 -4.58
C ALA A 15 11.49 -3.80 -5.50
N ALA A 16 11.86 -3.25 -6.66
CA ALA A 16 10.90 -2.70 -7.63
C ALA A 16 9.90 -3.76 -8.11
N LYS A 17 10.40 -4.93 -8.54
CA LYS A 17 9.56 -6.04 -9.00
C LYS A 17 8.70 -6.62 -7.88
N THR A 18 9.22 -6.68 -6.65
CA THR A 18 8.45 -7.12 -5.49
C THR A 18 7.32 -6.15 -5.16
N ALA A 19 7.58 -4.84 -5.20
CA ALA A 19 6.57 -3.82 -4.97
C ALA A 19 5.46 -3.84 -6.04
N GLU A 20 5.85 -3.96 -7.31
CA GLU A 20 4.92 -4.10 -8.44
C GLU A 20 4.01 -5.33 -8.29
N HIS A 21 4.60 -6.50 -7.99
CA HIS A 21 3.80 -7.72 -7.78
C HIS A 21 2.91 -7.62 -6.54
N HIS A 22 3.38 -6.94 -5.47
CA HIS A 22 2.58 -6.75 -4.28
C HIS A 22 1.36 -5.85 -4.53
N ASP A 23 1.47 -4.82 -5.37
CA ASP A 23 0.32 -3.99 -5.79
C ASP A 23 -0.73 -4.82 -6.54
N ILE A 24 -0.32 -5.79 -7.38
CA ILE A 24 -1.26 -6.72 -8.01
C ILE A 24 -2.07 -7.48 -6.95
N HIS A 25 -1.41 -8.04 -5.93
CA HIS A 25 -2.10 -8.75 -4.84
C HIS A 25 -3.01 -7.85 -4.01
N LEU A 26 -2.63 -6.58 -3.80
CA LEU A 26 -3.49 -5.61 -3.14
C LEU A 26 -4.76 -5.36 -3.97
N ASN A 27 -4.63 -5.20 -5.29
CA ASN A 27 -5.78 -5.04 -6.19
C ASN A 27 -6.68 -6.29 -6.20
N GLU A 28 -6.11 -7.50 -6.24
CA GLU A 28 -6.85 -8.76 -6.14
C GLU A 28 -7.65 -8.86 -4.84
N TYR A 29 -7.04 -8.45 -3.71
CA TYR A 29 -7.73 -8.40 -2.42
C TYR A 29 -8.90 -7.41 -2.45
N LEU A 30 -8.67 -6.20 -2.97
CA LEU A 30 -9.70 -5.16 -3.06
C LEU A 30 -10.87 -5.60 -3.95
N GLU A 31 -10.59 -6.24 -5.09
CA GLU A 31 -11.61 -6.79 -5.98
C GLU A 31 -12.44 -7.88 -5.29
N LYS A 32 -11.76 -8.83 -4.63
CA LYS A 32 -12.40 -9.94 -3.91
C LYS A 32 -13.32 -9.44 -2.79
N GLU A 33 -12.87 -8.45 -2.03
CA GLU A 33 -13.64 -7.85 -0.93
C GLU A 33 -14.63 -6.77 -1.41
N LYS A 34 -14.68 -6.48 -2.72
CA LYS A 34 -15.51 -5.44 -3.34
C LYS A 34 -15.29 -4.05 -2.74
N ILE A 35 -14.04 -3.76 -2.40
CA ILE A 35 -13.60 -2.50 -1.84
C ILE A 35 -13.06 -1.63 -2.98
N THR A 36 -13.61 -0.44 -3.15
CA THR A 36 -13.03 0.58 -4.02
C THR A 36 -12.24 1.57 -3.17
N LEU A 37 -10.94 1.70 -3.44
CA LEU A 37 -10.09 2.74 -2.88
C LEU A 37 -9.81 3.81 -3.92
N GLU A 38 -9.56 5.04 -3.45
CA GLU A 38 -9.21 6.14 -4.34
C GLU A 38 -7.81 5.99 -4.94
N LYS A 39 -6.89 5.37 -4.19
CA LYS A 39 -5.49 5.21 -4.61
C LYS A 39 -4.85 3.95 -4.01
N THR A 40 -4.28 3.14 -4.89
CA THR A 40 -3.33 2.05 -4.61
C THR A 40 -2.21 2.15 -5.64
N GLY A 41 -1.07 1.55 -5.35
CA GLY A 41 0.02 1.50 -6.31
C GLY A 41 1.33 1.06 -5.70
N PHE A 42 2.38 1.20 -6.51
CA PHE A 42 3.76 1.07 -6.07
C PHE A 42 4.59 2.26 -6.57
N GLU A 43 5.68 2.55 -5.85
CA GLU A 43 6.62 3.62 -6.16
C GLU A 43 8.05 3.09 -5.99
N VAL A 44 8.90 3.26 -7.00
CA VAL A 44 10.34 3.00 -6.89
C VAL A 44 11.00 4.26 -6.33
N ILE A 45 11.49 4.19 -5.09
CA ILE A 45 12.14 5.32 -4.42
C ILE A 45 13.57 5.47 -4.93
N ASN A 46 14.28 4.35 -5.07
CA ASN A 46 15.59 4.25 -5.70
C ASN A 46 15.87 2.79 -6.13
N GLU A 47 17.04 2.53 -6.72
CA GLU A 47 17.45 1.22 -7.22
C GLU A 47 17.33 0.08 -6.19
N MET A 48 17.49 0.39 -4.89
CA MET A 48 17.51 -0.59 -3.81
C MET A 48 16.30 -0.50 -2.89
N HIS A 49 15.30 0.33 -3.20
CA HIS A 49 14.12 0.55 -2.36
C HIS A 49 12.90 0.91 -3.20
N ALA A 50 11.85 0.12 -3.05
CA ALA A 50 10.53 0.42 -3.59
C ALA A 50 9.47 0.16 -2.53
N ILE A 51 8.31 0.78 -2.71
CA ILE A 51 7.17 0.61 -1.82
C ILE A 51 5.94 0.21 -2.61
N ALA A 52 5.07 -0.60 -1.99
CA ALA A 52 3.67 -0.71 -2.39
C ALA A 52 2.80 -0.02 -1.33
N PHE A 53 1.63 0.49 -1.71
CA PHE A 53 0.77 1.21 -0.79
C PHE A 53 -0.70 1.19 -1.17
N ILE A 54 -1.54 1.39 -0.15
CA ILE A 54 -2.95 1.78 -0.31
C ILE A 54 -3.21 3.07 0.44
N VAL A 55 -4.16 3.87 -0.03
CA VAL A 55 -4.64 5.06 0.67
C VAL A 55 -6.08 4.82 1.14
N VAL A 56 -6.29 4.93 2.44
CA VAL A 56 -7.57 4.67 3.10
C VAL A 56 -8.01 5.88 3.91
N ASP A 57 -9.31 5.98 4.20
CA ASP A 57 -9.80 6.93 5.18
C ASP A 57 -9.26 6.58 6.58
N GLU A 58 -8.93 7.59 7.38
CA GLU A 58 -8.37 7.38 8.73
C GLU A 58 -9.26 6.50 9.62
N LYS A 59 -10.60 6.59 9.44
CA LYS A 59 -11.57 5.77 10.18
C LYS A 59 -11.43 4.26 9.90
N ASP A 60 -10.97 3.89 8.70
CA ASP A 60 -10.86 2.49 8.24
C ASP A 60 -9.44 1.94 8.42
N MET A 61 -8.49 2.81 8.78
CA MET A 61 -7.06 2.48 8.89
C MET A 61 -6.80 1.24 9.76
N ILE A 62 -7.44 1.14 10.93
CA ILE A 62 -7.25 0.01 11.85
C ILE A 62 -7.67 -1.32 11.20
N THR A 63 -8.81 -1.33 10.50
CA THR A 63 -9.33 -2.51 9.80
C THR A 63 -8.35 -2.99 8.73
N PHE A 64 -7.89 -2.10 7.86
CA PHE A 64 -6.91 -2.47 6.82
C PHE A 64 -5.56 -2.87 7.41
N ARG A 65 -5.09 -2.19 8.46
CA ARG A 65 -3.83 -2.53 9.14
C ARG A 65 -3.86 -3.95 9.70
N ASP A 66 -4.92 -4.31 10.40
CA ASP A 66 -5.00 -5.60 11.11
C ASP A 66 -5.11 -6.78 10.13
N VAL A 67 -5.76 -6.56 8.99
CA VAL A 67 -5.90 -7.57 7.93
C VAL A 67 -4.64 -7.66 7.06
N LEU A 68 -4.14 -6.54 6.54
CA LEU A 68 -3.10 -6.51 5.51
C LEU A 68 -1.68 -6.41 6.07
N LYS A 69 -1.53 -5.97 7.34
CA LYS A 69 -0.25 -5.88 8.06
C LYS A 69 0.84 -5.10 7.30
N PRO A 70 0.61 -3.82 6.97
CA PRO A 70 1.64 -2.94 6.40
C PRO A 70 2.82 -2.76 7.37
N HIS A 71 3.98 -2.38 6.83
CA HIS A 71 5.16 -2.06 7.64
C HIS A 71 4.99 -0.74 8.39
N ARG A 72 4.37 0.25 7.76
CA ARG A 72 4.08 1.56 8.38
C ARG A 72 2.83 2.21 7.79
N GLY A 73 2.34 3.24 8.48
CA GLY A 73 1.32 4.16 7.98
C GLY A 73 1.78 5.61 8.13
N GLU A 74 1.44 6.45 7.16
CA GLU A 74 1.72 7.89 7.19
C GLU A 74 0.50 8.71 6.78
N ILE A 75 0.50 10.00 7.13
CA ILE A 75 -0.56 10.90 6.70
C ILE A 75 -0.44 11.07 5.18
N TYR A 76 -1.51 10.75 4.45
CA TYR A 76 -1.55 11.02 3.03
C TYR A 76 -1.77 12.52 2.80
N GLN A 77 -0.74 13.20 2.30
CA GLN A 77 -0.80 14.58 1.83
C GLN A 77 -0.95 14.54 0.32
N ASN A 78 -1.99 15.19 -0.18
CA ASN A 78 -2.34 15.20 -1.60
C ASN A 78 -1.58 16.29 -2.35
#